data_AF-A0A0C1C3E5-F1
#
_entry.id   AF-A0A0C1C3E5-F1
#
_cell.length_a   1.000
_cell.length_b   1.000
_cell.length_c   1.000
_cell.angle_alpha   90.00
_cell.angle_beta   90.00
_cell.angle_gamma   90.00
#
_symmetry.space_group_name_H-M   'P 1'
#
loop_
_entity.id
_entity.type
_entity.pdbx_description
1 polymer ?
#
loop_
_entity_poly.entity_id
_entity_poly.type
_entity_poly.pdbx_seq_one_letter_code
_entity_poly.pdbx_strand_id
1 'polypeptide(L)' 'MLKALKHLYAKGYYVHRDIKEHNILWKKDEKDRYILKLSDFEMTCKKDWKFKYGYKGTPQYISHEISKI' A
#
# COMPACT_ATOMS: atom_id res chain seq x y z
N MET A 1 -3.23 -6.26 8.28
CA MET A 1 -2.64 -5.09 7.59
C MET A 1 -1.24 -4.69 8.08
N LEU A 2 -1.04 -4.31 9.35
CA LEU A 2 0.27 -3.85 9.83
C LEU A 2 1.44 -4.83 9.56
N LYS A 3 1.22 -6.14 9.70
CA LYS A 3 2.23 -7.17 9.38
C LYS A 3 2.64 -7.16 7.89
N ALA A 4 1.68 -6.99 6.98
CA ALA A 4 1.94 -6.93 5.54
C ALA A 4 2.73 -5.66 5.18
N LEU A 5 2.38 -4.52 5.78
CA LEU A 5 3.11 -3.26 5.59
C LEU A 5 4.53 -3.34 6.16
N LYS A 6 4.71 -3.92 7.36
CA LYS A 6 6.05 -4.21 7.91
C LYS A 6 6.86 -5.08 6.97
N HIS A 7 6.26 -6.10 6.37
CA HIS A 7 6.94 -6.95 5.40
C HIS A 7 7.38 -6.15 4.15
N LEU A 8 6.46 -5.39 3.55
CA LEU A 8 6.72 -4.61 2.35
C LEU A 8 7.81 -3.54 2.58
N TYR A 9 7.73 -2.83 3.70
CA TYR A 9 8.64 -1.74 4.02
C TYR A 9 10.00 -2.23 4.51
N ALA A 10 10.03 -3.20 5.43
CA ALA A 10 11.28 -3.63 6.08
C ALA A 10 12.05 -4.69 5.28
N LYS A 11 11.35 -5.61 4.61
CA LYS A 11 12.00 -6.67 3.83
C LYS A 11 12.06 -6.34 2.34
N GLY A 12 10.97 -5.79 1.81
CA GLY A 12 10.90 -5.43 0.40
C GLY A 12 11.62 -4.12 0.06
N TYR A 13 11.82 -3.22 1.04
CA TYR A 13 12.21 -1.84 0.79
C TYR A 13 11.28 -1.17 -0.24
N TYR A 14 9.98 -1.47 -0.19
CA TYR A 14 8.97 -0.92 -1.10
C TYR A 14 7.93 -0.08 -0.36
N VAL A 15 7.32 0.87 -1.07
CA VAL A 15 6.21 1.71 -0.64
C VAL A 15 5.06 1.51 -1.63
N HIS A 16 3.87 1.14 -1.13
CA HIS A 16 2.71 0.79 -1.96
C HIS A 16 2.08 1.98 -2.70
N ARG A 17 2.02 3.15 -2.03
CA ARG A 17 1.50 4.44 -2.52
C ARG A 17 0.00 4.52 -2.88
N ASP A 18 -0.74 3.42 -2.96
CA ASP A 18 -2.21 3.44 -3.14
C ASP A 18 -2.94 2.44 -2.22
N ILE A 19 -2.85 2.65 -0.89
CA ILE A 19 -3.55 1.81 0.09
C ILE A 19 -4.93 2.40 0.34
N LYS A 20 -5.97 1.62 0.02
CA LYS A 20 -7.40 1.91 0.20
C LYS A 20 -8.17 0.61 0.33
N GLU A 21 -9.41 0.64 0.80
CA GLU A 21 -10.27 -0.54 1.02
C GLU A 21 -10.40 -1.39 -0.24
N HIS A 22 -10.52 -0.75 -1.40
CA HIS A 22 -10.60 -1.39 -2.71
C HIS A 22 -9.37 -2.24 -3.05
N ASN A 23 -8.21 -1.92 -2.47
CA ASN A 23 -6.93 -2.62 -2.66
C ASN A 23 -6.58 -3.56 -1.49
N ILE A 24 -7.54 -3.81 -0.59
CA ILE A 24 -7.42 -4.76 0.51
C ILE A 24 -8.36 -5.92 0.21
N LEU A 25 -7.78 -7.00 -0.32
CA LEU A 25 -8.50 -8.24 -0.56
C LEU A 25 -8.66 -9.00 0.76
N TRP A 26 -9.80 -9.67 0.91
CA TRP A 26 -10.06 -10.52 2.05
C TRP A 26 -10.65 -11.86 1.64
N LYS A 27 -10.32 -12.90 2.40
CA LYS A 27 -10.97 -14.20 2.30
C LYS A 27 -11.07 -14.83 3.68
N LYS A 28 -11.97 -15.78 3.86
CA LYS A 28 -11.99 -16.66 5.04
C LYS A 28 -11.05 -17.85 4.81
N ASP A 29 -10.37 -18.28 5.87
CA ASP A 29 -9.62 -19.52 5.86
C ASP A 29 -10.49 -20.72 6.28
N GLU A 30 -9.90 -21.91 6.32
CA GLU A 30 -10.59 -23.15 6.73
C GLU A 30 -11.16 -23.11 8.16
N LYS A 31 -10.71 -22.15 8.98
CA LYS A 31 -11.15 -21.94 10.37
C LYS A 31 -12.04 -20.71 10.51
N ASP A 32 -12.63 -20.25 9.41
CA ASP A 32 -13.51 -19.08 9.31
C ASP A 32 -12.85 -17.74 9.70
N ARG A 33 -11.51 -17.66 9.70
CA ARG A 33 -10.78 -16.43 10.05
C ARG A 33 -10.54 -15.57 8.82
N TYR A 34 -10.72 -14.26 8.96
CA TYR A 34 -10.41 -13.30 7.90
C TYR A 34 -8.90 -13.20 7.67
N ILE A 35 -8.48 -13.52 6.43
CA ILE A 35 -7.14 -13.27 5.91
C ILE A 35 -7.21 -12.05 4.99
N LEU A 36 -6.44 -11.01 5.33
CA LEU A 36 -6.30 -9.80 4.54
C LEU A 36 -5.02 -9.82 3.71
N LYS A 37 -5.09 -9.39 2.46
CA LYS A 37 -3.95 -9.24 1.54
C LYS A 37 -4.01 -7.89 0.85
N LEU A 38 -2.84 -7.29 0.62
CA LEU A 38 -2.71 -6.12 -0.25
C LEU A 38 -2.71 -6.55 -1.71
N SER A 39 -3.31 -5.75 -2.57
CA SER A 39 -3.32 -5.89 -4.02
C SER A 39 -3.03 -4.56 -4.69
N ASP A 40 -2.92 -4.58 -6.02
CA ASP A 40 -2.70 -3.39 -6.85
C ASP A 40 -1.37 -2.66 -6.54
N PHE A 41 -0.29 -3.28 -6.98
CA PHE A 41 1.07 -2.79 -6.79
C PHE A 41 1.56 -1.91 -7.94
N GLU A 42 0.69 -1.49 -8.86
CA GLU A 42 1.09 -0.70 -10.04
C GLU A 42 1.81 0.60 -9.65
N MET A 43 1.37 1.21 -8.55
CA MET A 43 1.98 2.42 -8.01
C MET A 43 3.14 2.15 -7.04
N THR A 44 3.54 0.90 -6.80
CA THR A 44 4.59 0.59 -5.83
C THR A 44 5.97 1.05 -6.31
N CYS A 45 6.77 1.61 -5.40
CA CYS A 45 8.15 2.02 -5.70
C CYS A 45 9.12 1.57 -4.60
N LYS A 46 10.42 1.56 -4.89
CA LYS A 46 11.45 1.35 -3.86
C LYS A 46 11.46 2.54 -2.89
N LYS A 47 11.89 2.30 -1.65
CA LYS A 47 11.89 3.26 -0.54
C LYS A 47 12.85 4.44 -0.75
N ASP A 48 13.90 4.27 -1.55
CA ASP A 48 14.85 5.32 -1.97
C ASP A 48 14.27 6.28 -3.02
N TRP A 49 12.95 6.35 -3.08
CA TRP A 49 12.20 7.14 -4.03
C TRP A 49 12.56 8.62 -4.00
N LYS A 50 12.85 9.19 -5.17
CA LYS A 50 13.00 10.63 -5.39
C LYS A 50 11.67 11.24 -5.83
N PHE A 51 11.47 12.54 -5.61
CA PHE A 51 10.31 13.33 -6.08
C PHE A 51 9.95 13.15 -7.58
N LYS A 52 10.85 12.61 -8.41
CA LYS A 52 10.68 12.51 -9.87
C LYS A 52 9.57 11.58 -10.37
N TYR A 53 8.91 10.77 -9.54
CA TYR A 53 7.89 9.82 -10.04
C TYR A 53 6.43 10.24 -9.78
N GLY A 54 6.23 11.53 -9.47
CA GLY A 54 4.92 12.19 -9.48
C GLY A 54 3.98 11.82 -8.33
N TYR A 55 2.91 12.61 -8.23
CA TYR A 55 1.76 12.38 -7.36
C TYR A 55 1.10 11.04 -7.72
N LYS A 56 0.94 10.16 -6.73
CA LYS A 56 0.35 8.82 -6.88
C LYS A 56 -0.53 8.49 -5.68
N GLY A 57 -1.64 7.83 -5.95
CA GLY A 57 -2.63 7.44 -4.96
C GLY A 57 -4.00 8.07 -5.23
N THR A 58 -4.98 7.63 -4.45
CA THR A 58 -6.36 8.08 -4.55
C THR A 58 -6.58 9.34 -3.69
N PRO A 59 -7.19 10.44 -4.20
CA PRO A 59 -7.26 11.75 -3.52
C PRO A 59 -7.73 11.75 -2.06
N GLN A 60 -8.59 10.80 -1.68
CA GLN A 60 -9.12 10.68 -0.32
C GLN A 60 -8.21 9.90 0.65
N TYR A 61 -7.24 9.15 0.13
CA TYR A 61 -6.39 8.21 0.88
C TYR A 61 -4.92 8.60 0.91
N ILE A 62 -4.54 9.57 0.09
CA ILE A 62 -3.20 10.14 0.07
C ILE A 62 -2.95 11.03 1.28
N SER A 63 -1.69 11.11 1.70
CA SER A 63 -1.27 11.97 2.79
C SER A 63 -1.23 13.45 2.37
N HIS A 64 -1.32 14.34 3.36
CA HIS A 64 -1.41 15.80 3.14
C HIS A 64 -0.18 16.40 2.47
N GLU A 65 1.00 15.86 2.74
CA GLU A 65 2.24 16.29 2.08
C GLU A 65 2.27 15.90 0.60
N ILE A 66 1.52 14.86 0.21
CA ILE A 66 1.38 14.45 -1.18
C ILE A 66 0.29 15.27 -1.88
N SER A 67 -0.83 15.61 -1.20
CA SER A 67 -1.91 16.45 -1.78
C SER A 67 -1.50 17.86 -2.20
N LYS A 68 -0.36 18.34 -1.72
CA LYS A 68 0.09 19.73 -1.86
C LYS A 68 1.21 19.96 -2.89
N ILE A 69 1.64 18.90 -3.59
CA ILE A 69 2.66 18.95 -4.64
C ILE A 69 1.97 19.16 -5.99
#